data_AF-A0A961LKX8-F1
#
_entry.id   AF-A0A961LKX8-F1
#
_cell.length_a   1.000
_cell.length_b   1.000
_cell.length_c   1.000
_cell.angle_alpha   90.00
_cell.angle_beta   90.00
_cell.angle_gamma   90.00
#
_symmetry.space_group_name_H-M   'P 1'
#
loop_
_entity.id
_entity.type
_entity.pdbx_description
1 polymer ?
#
loop_
_entity_poly.entity_id
_entity_poly.type
_entity_poly.pdbx_seq_one_letter_code
_entity_poly.pdbx_strand_id
1 'polypeptide(L)'
;GPKGEVWQLFEQLPAMADICRSILTPKPLAVVLTAYSIRASFFAIHALMRDTFAGMGGALESGELVIREQSSGRALSTSLFSRWVAE
;
A
#
# COMPACT_ATOMS: atom_id res chain seq x y z
N GLY A 1 -4.68 19.31 -2.38
CA GLY A 1 -5.89 18.94 -1.65
C GLY A 1 -6.92 20.03 -1.86
N PRO A 2 -7.86 20.22 -0.92
CA PRO A 2 -8.95 21.18 -1.07
C PRO A 2 -8.52 22.64 -1.28
N LYS A 3 -7.27 23.00 -0.94
CA LYS A 3 -6.73 24.36 -1.10
C LYS A 3 -5.67 24.47 -2.20
N GLY A 4 -5.57 23.46 -3.08
CA GLY A 4 -4.60 23.45 -4.18
C GLY A 4 -3.23 22.84 -3.83
N GLU A 5 -3.09 22.17 -2.69
CA GLU A 5 -1.84 21.46 -2.35
C GLU A 5 -1.55 20.38 -3.40
N VAL A 6 -0.34 20.36 -3.95
CA VAL A 6 0.07 19.32 -4.89
C VAL A 6 0.46 18.06 -4.12
N TRP A 7 -0.10 16.92 -4.55
CA TRP A 7 0.33 15.62 -4.06
C TRP A 7 1.16 14.87 -5.10
N GLN A 8 2.39 14.48 -4.76
CA GLN A 8 3.25 13.59 -5.53
C GLN A 8 3.56 12.31 -4.75
N LEU A 9 3.17 11.17 -5.32
CA LEU A 9 3.25 9.87 -4.65
C LEU A 9 4.67 9.54 -4.15
N PHE A 10 5.69 9.67 -4.99
CA PHE A 10 7.07 9.29 -4.61
C PHE A 10 7.72 10.23 -3.59
N GLU A 11 7.22 11.45 -3.44
CA GLU A 11 7.76 12.44 -2.51
C GLU A 11 7.06 12.37 -1.15
N GLN A 12 5.75 12.14 -1.13
CA GLN A 12 4.92 12.33 0.07
C GLN A 12 4.34 11.03 0.63
N LEU A 13 4.38 9.92 -0.11
CA LEU A 13 3.87 8.64 0.38
C LEU A 13 4.57 8.16 1.66
N PRO A 14 5.91 8.29 1.83
CA PRO A 14 6.56 7.88 3.08
C PRO A 14 6.02 8.63 4.30
N ALA A 15 5.92 9.96 4.22
CA ALA A 15 5.39 10.78 5.30
C ALA A 15 3.91 10.47 5.61
N MET A 16 3.10 10.22 4.58
CA MET A 16 1.70 9.78 4.80
C MET A 16 1.66 8.44 5.54
N ALA A 17 2.48 7.46 5.15
CA ALA A 17 2.48 6.14 5.76
C ALA A 17 2.86 6.20 7.26
N ASP A 18 3.85 7.02 7.61
CA ASP A 18 4.25 7.25 9.01
C ASP A 18 3.13 7.91 9.82
N ILE A 19 2.44 8.89 9.24
CA ILE A 19 1.26 9.50 9.87
C ILE A 19 0.16 8.45 10.09
N CYS A 20 -0.13 7.63 9.08
CA CYS A 20 -1.10 6.53 9.21
C CYS A 20 -0.75 5.59 10.36
N ARG A 21 0.52 5.22 10.53
CA ARG A 21 0.98 4.43 11.68
C ARG A 21 0.73 5.14 13.02
N SER A 22 1.03 6.43 13.10
CA SER A 22 0.92 7.20 14.34
C SER A 22 -0.51 7.35 14.88
N ILE A 23 -1.51 7.24 14.00
CA ILE A 23 -2.93 7.40 14.36
C ILE A 23 -3.65 6.06 14.55
N LEU A 24 -2.93 4.93 14.49
CA LEU A 24 -3.52 3.63 14.74
C LEU A 24 -4.01 3.51 16.18
N THR A 25 -5.09 2.75 16.36
CA THR A 25 -5.56 2.38 17.69
C THR A 25 -4.52 1.51 18.40
N PRO A 26 -4.59 1.34 19.73
CA PRO A 26 -3.72 0.42 20.45
C PRO A 26 -3.85 -1.06 20.01
N LYS A 27 -4.92 -1.42 19.29
CA LYS A 27 -5.18 -2.76 18.76
C LYS A 27 -5.67 -2.64 17.30
N PRO A 28 -4.79 -2.27 16.37
CA PRO A 28 -5.16 -2.11 14.97
C PRO A 28 -5.35 -3.50 14.34
N LEU A 29 -6.23 -3.60 13.34
CA LEU A 29 -6.45 -4.86 12.61
C LEU A 29 -5.54 -4.96 11.38
N ALA A 30 -5.45 -3.89 10.59
CA ALA A 30 -4.67 -3.86 9.37
C ALA A 30 -4.45 -2.43 8.88
N VAL A 31 -3.46 -2.26 7.99
CA VAL A 31 -3.30 -1.09 7.13
C VAL A 31 -3.17 -1.56 5.69
N VAL A 32 -3.94 -0.96 4.78
CA VAL A 32 -3.96 -1.32 3.36
C VAL A 32 -3.60 -0.10 2.52
N LEU A 33 -2.60 -0.26 1.66
CA LEU A 33 -2.18 0.73 0.67
C LEU A 33 -2.42 0.16 -0.72
N THR A 34 -3.17 0.88 -1.55
CA THR A 34 -3.37 0.57 -2.97
C THR A 34 -2.85 1.72 -3.82
N ALA A 35 -2.12 1.41 -4.90
CA ALA A 35 -1.58 2.41 -5.81
C ALA A 35 -1.78 2.02 -7.27
N TYR A 36 -2.36 2.92 -8.06
CA TYR A 36 -2.54 2.77 -9.52
C TYR A 36 -1.30 3.22 -10.33
N SER A 37 -0.16 3.41 -9.65
CA SER A 37 1.09 3.85 -10.29
C SER A 37 1.84 2.66 -10.89
N ILE A 38 1.45 2.31 -12.11
CA ILE A 38 2.00 1.14 -12.86
C ILE A 38 3.51 1.23 -13.17
N ARG A 39 4.15 2.39 -12.97
CA ARG A 39 5.61 2.53 -13.11
C ARG A 39 6.40 2.12 -11.87
N ALA A 40 5.76 2.09 -10.70
CA ALA A 40 6.40 1.58 -9.49
C ALA A 40 6.33 0.04 -9.47
N SER A 41 7.35 -0.62 -8.95
CA SER A 41 7.23 -2.03 -8.60
C SER A 41 6.48 -2.17 -7.27
N PHE A 42 5.66 -3.22 -7.11
CA PHE A 42 5.09 -3.57 -5.80
C PHE A 42 6.20 -3.76 -4.73
N PHE A 43 7.43 -4.10 -5.13
CA PHE A 43 8.58 -4.18 -4.22
C PHE A 43 8.91 -2.84 -3.54
N ALA A 44 8.78 -1.72 -4.25
CA ALA A 44 9.06 -0.40 -3.66
C ALA A 44 8.03 -0.07 -2.57
N ILE A 45 6.76 -0.36 -2.85
CA ILE A 45 5.66 -0.18 -1.89
C ILE A 45 5.79 -1.15 -0.71
N HIS A 46 6.18 -2.40 -0.98
CA HIS A 46 6.45 -3.41 0.05
C HIS A 46 7.56 -2.96 0.99
N ALA A 47 8.69 -2.49 0.46
CA ALA A 47 9.81 -2.03 1.27
C ALA A 47 9.42 -0.84 2.16
N LEU A 48 8.71 0.14 1.58
CA LEU A 48 8.19 1.27 2.36
C LEU A 48 7.31 0.79 3.52
N MET A 49 6.32 -0.05 3.23
CA MET A 49 5.39 -0.51 4.27
C MET A 49 6.10 -1.36 5.33
N ARG A 50 7.06 -2.19 4.94
CA ARG A 50 7.87 -2.96 5.91
C ARG A 50 8.62 -2.03 6.86
N ASP A 51 9.25 -1.00 6.33
CA ASP A 51 10.04 -0.06 7.12
C ASP A 51 9.12 0.80 8.00
N THR A 52 8.01 1.32 7.45
CA THR A 52 7.00 2.07 8.20
C THR A 52 6.37 1.26 9.32
N PHE A 53 6.10 -0.05 9.16
CA PHE A 53 5.45 -0.90 10.18
C PHE A 53 6.43 -1.78 10.99
N ALA A 54 7.74 -1.55 10.86
CA ALA A 54 8.75 -2.28 11.61
C ALA A 54 8.52 -2.23 13.14
N GLY A 55 8.69 -3.37 13.81
CA GLY A 55 8.52 -3.49 15.25
C GLY A 55 7.07 -3.60 15.74
N MET A 56 6.06 -3.57 14.86
CA MET A 56 4.66 -3.80 15.24
C MET A 56 4.24 -5.27 15.26
N GLY A 57 5.14 -6.20 14.89
CA GLY A 57 4.78 -7.59 14.64
C GLY A 57 3.88 -7.74 13.41
N GLY A 58 3.08 -8.80 13.36
CA GLY A 58 2.13 -9.03 12.27
C GLY A 58 2.76 -9.52 10.97
N ALA A 59 1.94 -9.55 9.91
CA ALA A 59 2.33 -10.00 8.59
C ALA A 59 2.20 -8.89 7.54
N LEU A 60 3.13 -8.85 6.58
CA LEU A 60 3.09 -7.93 5.46
C LEU A 60 2.97 -8.70 4.14
N GLU A 61 1.92 -8.40 3.39
CA GLU A 61 1.63 -8.99 2.09
C GLU A 61 1.65 -7.90 1.02
N SER A 62 2.19 -8.17 -0.16
CA SER A 62 2.22 -7.19 -1.26
C SER A 62 2.21 -7.88 -2.61
N GLY A 63 1.70 -7.16 -3.62
CA GLY A 63 1.63 -7.68 -4.98
C GLY A 63 0.78 -6.80 -5.87
N GLU A 64 0.15 -7.43 -6.85
CA GLU A 64 -0.73 -6.78 -7.82
C GLU A 64 -2.17 -7.26 -7.64
N LEU A 65 -3.11 -6.33 -7.73
CA LEU A 65 -4.53 -6.65 -7.85
C LEU A 65 -4.84 -6.87 -9.34
N VAL A 66 -5.41 -8.04 -9.64
CA VAL A 66 -5.63 -8.51 -11.01
C VAL A 66 -7.11 -8.80 -11.24
N ILE A 67 -7.61 -8.38 -12.40
CA ILE A 67 -8.89 -8.83 -12.94
C ILE A 67 -8.62 -9.98 -13.91
N ARG A 68 -9.32 -11.11 -13.73
CA ARG A 68 -9.27 -12.24 -14.66
C ARG A 68 -10.44 -12.21 -15.61
N GLU A 69 -10.17 -12.31 -16.90
CA GLU A 69 -11.21 -12.43 -17.92
C GLU A 69 -11.87 -13.82 -17.88
N GLN A 70 -13.19 -13.87 -17.96
CA GLN A 70 -13.96 -15.11 -17.89
C GLN A 70 -13.80 -16.01 -19.14
N SER A 71 -13.65 -15.42 -20.32
CA SER A 71 -13.66 -16.15 -21.60
C SER A 71 -12.34 -16.86 -21.90
N SER A 72 -11.19 -16.27 -21.53
CA SER A 72 -9.87 -16.80 -21.89
C SER A 72 -8.88 -16.88 -20.73
N GLY A 73 -9.25 -16.44 -19.52
CA GLY A 73 -8.41 -16.52 -18.33
C GLY A 73 -7.25 -15.51 -18.26
N ARG A 74 -7.15 -14.58 -19.22
CA ARG A 74 -6.15 -13.51 -19.22
C ARG A 74 -6.23 -12.68 -17.93
N ALA A 75 -5.07 -12.30 -17.42
CA ALA A 75 -4.90 -11.47 -16.24
C ALA A 75 -4.61 -10.02 -16.65
N LEU A 76 -5.45 -9.09 -16.21
CA LEU A 76 -5.22 -7.66 -16.33
C LEU A 76 -4.86 -7.11 -14.94
N SER A 77 -3.59 -6.74 -14.76
CA SER A 77 -3.14 -6.01 -13.56
C SER A 77 -3.74 -4.61 -13.55
N THR A 78 -4.29 -4.19 -12.41
CA THR A 78 -5.00 -2.90 -12.27
C THR A 78 -4.34 -1.97 -11.28
N SER A 79 -3.76 -2.50 -10.21
CA SER A 79 -3.10 -1.71 -9.17
C SER A 79 -2.12 -2.57 -8.37
N LEU A 80 -1.24 -1.88 -7.67
CA LEU A 80 -0.36 -2.48 -6.67
C LEU A 80 -1.06 -2.43 -5.31
N PHE A 81 -0.80 -3.41 -4.46
CA PHE A 81 -1.21 -3.37 -3.07
C PHE A 81 -0.07 -3.73 -2.12
N SER A 82 -0.12 -3.18 -0.91
CA SER A 82 0.62 -3.66 0.25
C SER A 82 -0.27 -3.57 1.48
N ARG A 83 -0.33 -4.65 2.26
CA ARG A 83 -1.18 -4.76 3.44
C ARG A 83 -0.39 -5.31 4.61
N TRP A 84 -0.34 -4.54 5.70
CA TRP A 84 0.07 -5.04 7.01
C TRP A 84 -1.17 -5.51 7.77
N VAL A 85 -1.09 -6.67 8.43
CA VAL A 85 -2.17 -7.25 9.25
C VAL A 85 -1.61 -7.58 10.62
N ALA A 86 -2.31 -7.18 11.68
CA ALA A 86 -1.98 -7.58 13.04
C ALA A 86 -2.28 -9.06 13.24
N GLU A 87 -1.39 -9.77 13.93
CA GLU A 87 -1.65 -11.13 14.43
C GLU A 87 -2.49 -11.10 15.71
#